data_AF-A0A182ESU7-F1
#
_entry.id   AF-A0A182ESU7-F1
#
_cell.length_a   1.000
_cell.length_b   1.000
_cell.length_c   1.000
_cell.angle_alpha   90.00
_cell.angle_beta   90.00
_cell.angle_gamma   90.00
#
_symmetry.space_group_name_H-M   'P 1'
#
loop_
_entity.id
_entity.type
_entity.pdbx_description
1 polymer ?
#
loop_
_entity_poly.entity_id
_entity_poly.type
_entity_poly.pdbx_seq_one_letter_code
_entity_poly.pdbx_strand_id
1 'polypeptide(L)'
;MNILALLLITASLIHGNIEKDDNFDYFELTLIYPTSVCRTQETINDFCKVPVDAVPWTIHGLWPNRNDGSFPQFCGGETKKFVLSKLVPIEEKLERNWPNLLVTQSVSSLWKHEWTKHGTCAEIVEEVNDEIKYFNKSLALHEQFDIFGYQTF
;
A
#
# COMPACT_ATOMS: atom_id res chain seq x y z
N MET A 1 -52.79 44.46 11.76
CA MET A 1 -51.46 44.97 11.34
C MET A 1 -50.62 45.04 12.61
N ASN A 2 -49.62 44.21 12.89
CA ASN A 2 -48.63 43.59 12.04
C ASN A 2 -48.35 42.14 12.44
N ILE A 3 -48.43 41.27 11.44
CA ILE A 3 -47.84 39.93 11.39
C ILE A 3 -46.35 40.13 11.18
N LEU A 4 -45.47 39.53 11.99
CA LEU A 4 -44.09 39.12 11.64
C LEU A 4 -43.36 38.63 12.90
N ALA A 5 -43.70 37.44 13.37
CA ALA A 5 -42.76 36.64 14.16
C ALA A 5 -41.79 36.01 13.16
N LEU A 6 -40.61 36.60 12.99
CA LEU A 6 -39.53 35.98 12.21
C LEU A 6 -39.06 34.72 12.95
N LEU A 7 -39.43 33.56 12.40
CA LEU A 7 -38.79 32.28 12.71
C LEU A 7 -37.35 32.33 12.17
N LEU A 8 -36.39 32.66 13.02
CA LEU A 8 -34.97 32.42 12.76
C LEU A 8 -34.73 30.91 12.89
N ILE A 9 -34.99 30.18 11.80
CA ILE A 9 -34.49 28.82 11.64
C ILE A 9 -32.98 28.97 11.45
N THR A 10 -32.23 28.87 12.54
CA THR A 10 -30.80 28.61 12.43
C THR A 10 -30.67 27.20 11.86
N ALA A 11 -30.40 27.10 10.57
CA ALA A 11 -29.88 25.87 10.00
C ALA A 11 -28.48 25.71 10.61
N SER A 12 -28.40 25.07 11.78
CA SER A 12 -27.15 24.53 12.27
C SER A 12 -26.68 23.56 11.19
N LEU A 13 -25.73 24.00 10.37
CA LEU A 13 -24.95 23.12 9.53
C LEU A 13 -24.24 22.18 10.50
N ILE A 14 -24.86 21.01 10.74
CA ILE A 14 -24.22 19.88 11.37
C ILE A 14 -23.08 19.53 10.40
N HIS A 15 -21.91 20.12 10.63
CA HIS A 15 -20.67 19.62 10.07
C HIS A 15 -20.40 18.32 10.82
N GLY A 16 -21.15 17.28 10.47
CA GLY A 16 -20.78 15.93 10.84
C GLY A 16 -19.41 15.72 10.23
N ASN A 17 -18.38 15.59 11.06
CA ASN A 17 -17.15 14.98 10.62
C ASN A 17 -17.55 13.59 10.10
N ILE A 18 -17.64 13.44 8.79
CA ILE A 18 -17.79 12.12 8.18
C ILE A 18 -16.49 11.42 8.52
N GLU A 19 -16.52 10.60 9.55
CA GLU A 19 -15.38 9.79 9.93
C GLU A 19 -15.09 8.87 8.75
N LYS A 20 -13.86 8.93 8.25
CA LYS A 20 -13.45 8.10 7.13
C LYS A 20 -13.46 6.66 7.62
N ASP A 21 -14.35 5.85 7.04
CA ASP A 21 -14.39 4.43 7.33
C ASP A 21 -13.16 3.77 6.71
N ASP A 22 -12.19 3.43 7.56
CA ASP A 22 -10.95 2.76 7.17
C ASP A 22 -11.02 1.23 7.33
N ASN A 23 -12.21 0.65 7.60
CA ASN A 23 -12.38 -0.81 7.71
C ASN A 23 -12.17 -1.54 6.38
N PHE A 24 -11.82 -2.81 6.48
CA PHE A 24 -11.64 -3.73 5.36
C PHE A 24 -12.05 -5.16 5.76
N ASP A 25 -12.23 -6.02 4.77
CA ASP A 25 -12.71 -7.40 4.95
C ASP A 25 -11.60 -8.44 4.77
N TYR A 26 -10.67 -8.22 3.85
CA TYR A 26 -9.58 -9.15 3.55
C TYR A 26 -8.30 -8.42 3.09
N PHE A 27 -7.19 -9.16 3.09
CA PHE A 27 -5.96 -8.72 2.44
C PHE A 27 -5.80 -9.40 1.09
N GLU A 28 -5.37 -8.63 0.10
CA GLU A 28 -4.87 -9.14 -1.17
C GLU A 28 -3.36 -8.98 -1.24
N LEU A 29 -2.63 -10.10 -1.29
CA LEU A 29 -1.19 -10.08 -1.61
C LEU A 29 -1.04 -10.01 -3.12
N THR A 30 -0.52 -8.91 -3.64
CA THR A 30 -0.31 -8.71 -5.07
C THR A 30 1.15 -8.91 -5.43
N LEU A 31 1.35 -9.75 -6.46
CA LEU A 31 2.67 -10.10 -6.98
C LEU A 31 2.76 -9.68 -8.44
N ILE A 32 3.94 -9.26 -8.86
CA ILE A 32 4.23 -8.90 -10.25
C ILE A 32 5.37 -9.76 -10.78
N TYR A 33 5.34 -10.01 -12.09
CA TYR A 33 6.47 -10.58 -12.81
C TYR A 33 7.28 -9.43 -13.43
N PRO A 34 8.43 -9.02 -12.84
CA PRO A 34 9.13 -7.79 -13.20
C PRO A 34 9.47 -7.69 -14.69
N THR A 35 9.84 -8.81 -15.31
CA THR A 35 10.17 -8.85 -16.74
C THR A 35 8.98 -8.48 -17.62
N SER A 36 7.77 -8.94 -17.28
CA SER A 36 6.56 -8.55 -18.02
C SER A 36 6.27 -7.07 -17.83
N VAL A 37 6.40 -6.55 -16.60
CA VAL A 37 6.19 -5.12 -16.31
C VAL A 37 7.12 -4.27 -17.18
N CYS A 38 8.43 -4.55 -17.19
CA CYS A 38 9.38 -3.77 -17.98
C CYS A 38 9.20 -3.92 -19.50
N ARG A 39 8.68 -5.05 -20.01
CA ARG A 39 8.42 -5.26 -21.45
C ARG A 39 7.24 -4.45 -21.99
N THR A 40 6.26 -4.10 -21.15
CA THR A 40 5.09 -3.33 -21.60
C THR A 40 5.42 -1.88 -21.99
N GLN A 41 6.62 -1.38 -21.67
CA GLN A 41 7.03 0.01 -21.90
C GLN A 41 8.23 0.16 -22.87
N GLU A 42 8.39 -0.77 -23.82
CA GLU A 42 9.50 -0.78 -24.80
C GLU A 42 9.65 0.51 -25.63
N THR A 43 8.64 1.39 -25.67
CA THR A 43 8.71 2.66 -26.41
C THR A 43 9.59 3.73 -25.75
N ILE A 44 9.97 3.56 -24.48
CA ILE A 44 10.89 4.45 -23.76
C ILE A 44 12.07 3.61 -23.27
N ASN A 45 13.15 3.60 -24.05
CA ASN A 45 14.40 2.97 -23.62
C ASN A 45 14.80 3.48 -22.22
N ASP A 46 15.24 2.55 -21.38
CA ASP A 46 15.75 2.77 -20.02
C ASP A 46 14.75 3.19 -18.92
N PHE A 47 13.42 3.26 -19.14
CA PHE A 47 12.49 3.66 -18.05
C PHE A 47 12.36 2.61 -16.92
N CYS A 48 12.56 1.33 -17.25
CA CYS A 48 12.36 0.21 -16.34
C CYS A 48 13.59 -0.69 -16.30
N LYS A 49 14.00 -1.13 -15.11
CA LYS A 49 15.08 -2.09 -14.92
C LYS A 49 14.69 -3.11 -13.86
N VAL A 50 14.82 -4.38 -14.21
CA VAL A 50 14.71 -5.49 -13.25
C VAL A 50 16.06 -5.62 -12.53
N PRO A 51 16.13 -5.52 -11.19
CA PRO A 51 17.36 -5.78 -10.45
C PRO A 51 17.85 -7.21 -10.67
N VAL A 52 19.18 -7.39 -10.72
CA VAL A 52 19.80 -8.69 -11.02
C VAL A 52 19.42 -9.75 -9.98
N ASP A 53 19.35 -9.34 -8.71
CA ASP A 53 19.08 -10.25 -7.60
C ASP A 53 17.58 -10.38 -7.25
N ALA A 54 16.70 -9.72 -8.02
CA ALA A 54 15.26 -9.80 -7.80
C ALA A 54 14.74 -11.23 -8.01
N VAL A 55 13.83 -11.66 -7.16
CA VAL A 55 13.10 -12.93 -7.37
C VAL A 55 12.17 -12.82 -8.59
N PRO A 56 11.76 -13.92 -9.24
CA PRO A 56 11.00 -13.81 -10.47
C PRO A 56 9.56 -13.32 -10.27
N TRP A 57 8.91 -13.63 -9.14
CA TRP A 57 7.65 -12.99 -8.72
C TRP A 57 7.91 -12.13 -7.49
N THR A 58 7.93 -10.81 -7.68
CA THR A 58 8.15 -9.87 -6.59
C THR A 58 6.83 -9.35 -6.04
N ILE A 59 6.84 -8.95 -4.78
CA ILE A 59 5.75 -8.24 -4.15
C ILE A 59 5.52 -6.91 -4.88
N HIS A 60 4.26 -6.60 -5.13
CA HIS A 60 3.81 -5.27 -5.48
C HIS A 60 3.14 -4.60 -4.28
N GLY A 61 2.28 -5.33 -3.54
CA GLY A 61 1.59 -4.80 -2.38
C GLY A 61 0.86 -5.83 -1.52
N LEU A 62 0.46 -5.41 -0.32
CA LEU A 62 -0.47 -6.13 0.55
C LEU A 62 -1.64 -5.19 0.85
N TRP A 63 -2.80 -5.46 0.25
CA TRP A 63 -3.87 -4.47 0.14
C TRP A 63 -5.08 -4.84 0.99
N PRO A 64 -5.44 -4.01 1.99
CA PRO A 64 -6.76 -4.08 2.62
C PRO A 64 -7.86 -3.82 1.58
N ASN A 65 -8.78 -4.76 1.40
CA ASN A 65 -9.88 -4.69 0.43
C ASN A 65 -11.22 -5.04 1.07
N ARG A 66 -12.32 -4.63 0.42
CA ARG A 66 -13.69 -4.93 0.83
C ARG A 66 -14.38 -5.86 -0.16
N ASN A 67 -15.38 -6.58 0.34
CA ASN A 67 -16.18 -7.52 -0.44
C ASN A 67 -17.06 -6.84 -1.50
N ASP A 68 -17.33 -5.54 -1.35
CA ASP A 68 -18.08 -4.74 -2.33
C ASP A 68 -17.20 -4.24 -3.51
N GLY A 69 -15.91 -4.58 -3.50
CA GLY A 69 -14.92 -4.18 -4.50
C GLY A 69 -14.28 -2.80 -4.25
N SER A 70 -14.70 -2.08 -3.21
CA SER A 70 -14.02 -0.87 -2.76
C SER A 70 -12.83 -1.20 -1.82
N PHE A 71 -12.02 -0.19 -1.50
CA PHE A 71 -10.90 -0.35 -0.58
C PHE A 71 -10.59 0.95 0.17
N PRO A 72 -10.20 0.88 1.45
CA PRO A 72 -9.66 2.04 2.14
C PRO A 72 -8.28 2.36 1.58
N GLN A 73 -7.98 3.65 1.44
CA GLN A 73 -6.66 4.12 1.00
C GLN A 73 -6.27 5.40 1.70
N PHE A 74 -4.97 5.63 1.92
CA PHE A 74 -4.43 6.83 2.57
C PHE A 74 -5.07 7.08 3.96
N CYS A 75 -4.95 6.10 4.85
CA CYS A 75 -5.55 6.12 6.19
C CYS A 75 -4.64 6.83 7.21
N GLY A 76 -5.20 7.34 8.31
CA GLY A 76 -4.44 8.05 9.36
C GLY A 76 -3.85 9.42 8.98
N GLY A 77 -4.01 9.89 7.75
CA GLY A 77 -3.61 11.22 7.30
C GLY A 77 -2.15 11.58 7.61
N GLU A 78 -1.91 12.80 8.08
CA GLU A 78 -0.56 13.32 8.37
C GLU A 78 0.15 12.62 9.54
N THR A 79 -0.54 11.78 10.32
CA THR A 79 0.05 11.15 11.51
C THR A 79 0.89 9.92 11.16
N LYS A 80 0.68 9.31 9.99
CA LYS A 80 1.31 8.04 9.59
C LYS A 80 2.23 8.20 8.39
N LYS A 81 3.31 8.94 8.59
CA LYS A 81 4.33 9.16 7.56
C LYS A 81 5.22 7.92 7.41
N PHE A 82 5.59 7.62 6.17
CA PHE A 82 6.63 6.64 5.85
C PHE A 82 7.97 7.06 6.46
N VAL A 83 8.67 6.13 7.11
CA VAL A 83 9.95 6.35 7.78
C VAL A 83 10.93 5.27 7.34
N LEU A 84 11.70 5.57 6.28
CA LEU A 84 12.68 4.66 5.69
C LEU A 84 13.65 4.04 6.72
N SER A 85 14.06 4.79 7.74
CA SER A 85 14.99 4.27 8.76
C SER A 85 14.44 3.09 9.56
N LYS A 86 13.12 2.88 9.61
CA LYS A 86 12.53 1.68 10.22
C LYS A 86 12.77 0.41 9.39
N LEU A 87 13.02 0.56 8.09
CA LEU A 87 13.18 -0.55 7.16
C LEU A 87 14.63 -0.99 6.97
N VAL A 88 15.60 -0.22 7.49
CA VAL A 88 17.03 -0.57 7.44
C VAL A 88 17.32 -2.03 7.84
N PRO A 89 16.69 -2.60 8.89
CA PRO A 89 16.94 -4.01 9.25
C PRO A 89 16.50 -5.05 8.21
N ILE A 90 15.66 -4.67 7.25
CA ILE A 90 15.07 -5.57 6.22
C ILE A 90 15.25 -5.05 4.79
N GLU A 91 16.06 -4.00 4.59
CA GLU A 91 16.19 -3.31 3.31
C GLU A 91 16.65 -4.25 2.19
N GLU A 92 17.69 -5.06 2.43
CA GLU A 92 18.17 -6.05 1.46
C GLU A 92 17.09 -7.07 1.06
N LYS A 93 16.23 -7.47 2.01
CA LYS A 93 15.10 -8.38 1.72
C LYS A 93 14.06 -7.67 0.86
N LEU A 94 13.79 -6.39 1.10
CA LEU A 94 12.86 -5.59 0.31
C LEU A 94 13.39 -5.32 -1.10
N GLU A 95 14.68 -5.03 -1.28
CA GLU A 95 15.26 -4.84 -2.60
C GLU A 95 15.17 -6.10 -3.46
N ARG A 96 15.32 -7.28 -2.84
CA ARG A 96 15.22 -8.56 -3.53
C ARG A 96 13.77 -8.98 -3.83
N ASN A 97 12.87 -8.81 -2.88
CA ASN A 97 11.52 -9.36 -2.96
C ASN A 97 10.46 -8.33 -3.34
N TRP A 98 10.74 -7.03 -3.22
CA TRP A 98 9.80 -5.93 -3.48
C TRP A 98 10.51 -4.73 -4.15
N PRO A 99 11.27 -4.93 -5.25
CA PRO A 99 12.03 -3.86 -5.87
C PRO A 99 11.15 -2.80 -6.53
N ASN A 100 11.60 -1.54 -6.46
CA ASN A 100 11.14 -0.54 -7.41
C ASN A 100 11.82 -0.75 -8.78
N LEU A 101 11.01 -0.94 -9.83
CA LEU A 101 11.50 -1.19 -11.19
C LEU A 101 11.76 0.11 -11.99
N LEU A 102 11.28 1.26 -11.50
CA LEU A 102 11.36 2.55 -12.19
C LEU A 102 12.69 3.23 -11.93
N VAL A 103 13.52 3.39 -12.96
CA VAL A 103 14.91 3.88 -12.80
C VAL A 103 15.01 5.33 -12.37
N THR A 104 13.95 6.13 -12.61
CA THR A 104 13.91 7.56 -12.29
C THR A 104 13.50 7.83 -10.85
N GLN A 105 13.19 6.78 -10.09
CA GLN A 105 12.70 6.86 -8.71
C GLN A 105 13.65 6.15 -7.76
N SER A 106 13.66 6.55 -6.48
CA SER A 106 14.49 5.90 -5.47
C SER A 106 14.03 4.46 -5.22
N VAL A 107 14.93 3.64 -4.69
CA VAL A 107 14.64 2.23 -4.31
C VAL A 107 13.40 2.12 -3.41
N SER A 108 13.23 3.09 -2.50
CA SER A 108 12.13 3.15 -1.54
C SER A 108 10.85 3.81 -2.03
N SER A 109 10.80 4.33 -3.26
CA SER A 109 9.60 5.03 -3.77
C SER A 109 8.36 4.13 -3.77
N LEU A 110 8.52 2.87 -4.19
CA LEU A 110 7.43 1.91 -4.19
C LEU A 110 6.99 1.60 -2.74
N TRP A 111 7.93 1.33 -1.84
CA TRP A 111 7.61 1.06 -0.42
C TRP A 111 6.87 2.23 0.23
N LYS A 112 7.32 3.46 -0.04
CA LYS A 112 6.63 4.67 0.43
C LYS A 112 5.21 4.73 -0.11
N HIS A 113 5.01 4.47 -1.40
CA HIS A 113 3.68 4.46 -2.01
C HIS A 113 2.77 3.43 -1.35
N GLU A 114 3.23 2.19 -1.24
CA GLU A 114 2.46 1.05 -0.72
C GLU A 114 2.13 1.20 0.75
N TRP A 115 3.07 1.65 1.57
CA TRP A 115 2.80 1.98 2.97
C TRP A 115 1.76 3.10 3.07
N THR A 116 2.01 4.22 2.39
CA THR A 116 1.17 5.42 2.51
C THR A 116 -0.26 5.16 2.04
N LYS A 117 -0.42 4.46 0.92
CA LYS A 117 -1.72 4.19 0.31
C LYS A 117 -2.44 3.02 0.97
N HIS A 118 -1.75 1.91 1.26
CA HIS A 118 -2.39 0.66 1.70
C HIS A 118 -2.03 0.27 3.14
N GLY A 119 -0.75 0.30 3.50
CA GLY A 119 -0.29 -0.13 4.83
C GLY A 119 -0.88 0.69 5.99
N THR A 120 -1.09 1.99 5.81
CA THR A 120 -1.73 2.85 6.81
C THR A 120 -3.17 2.44 7.18
N CYS A 121 -3.83 1.66 6.32
CA CYS A 121 -5.20 1.19 6.47
C CYS A 121 -5.30 -0.20 7.14
N ALA A 122 -4.17 -0.84 7.42
CA ALA A 122 -4.13 -2.20 7.95
C ALA A 122 -4.19 -2.29 9.49
N GLU A 123 -4.27 -1.15 10.19
CA GLU A 123 -3.99 -1.07 11.64
C GLU A 123 -4.93 -1.81 12.58
N ILE A 124 -6.13 -2.17 12.12
CA ILE A 124 -7.04 -3.00 12.91
C ILE A 124 -6.53 -4.44 13.09
N VAL A 125 -5.47 -4.84 12.37
CA VAL A 125 -4.83 -6.17 12.45
C VAL A 125 -3.44 -6.03 13.07
N GLU A 126 -3.23 -6.68 14.21
CA GLU A 126 -2.04 -6.54 15.06
C GLU A 126 -0.72 -6.89 14.34
N GLU A 127 -0.76 -7.86 13.43
CA GLU A 127 0.39 -8.34 12.68
C GLU A 127 0.90 -7.36 11.61
N VAL A 128 0.14 -6.30 11.32
CA VAL A 128 0.45 -5.30 10.29
C VAL A 128 0.14 -3.86 10.73
N ASN A 129 -0.07 -3.64 12.04
CA ASN A 129 -0.49 -2.35 12.58
C ASN A 129 0.61 -1.30 12.76
N ASP A 130 1.79 -1.54 12.19
CA ASP A 130 2.81 -0.54 12.03
C ASP A 130 3.62 -0.81 10.75
N GLU A 131 4.45 0.16 10.37
CA GLU A 131 5.23 0.14 9.13
C GLU A 131 6.13 -1.10 9.03
N ILE A 132 6.91 -1.41 10.07
CA ILE A 132 7.87 -2.51 10.00
C ILE A 132 7.15 -3.87 10.04
N LYS A 133 6.03 -3.97 10.77
CA LYS A 133 5.16 -5.15 10.77
C LYS A 133 4.50 -5.39 9.42
N TYR A 134 3.97 -4.35 8.78
CA TYR A 134 3.37 -4.43 7.44
C TYR A 134 4.35 -5.03 6.42
N PHE A 135 5.57 -4.51 6.35
CA PHE A 135 6.59 -5.04 5.44
C PHE A 135 7.05 -6.45 5.81
N ASN A 136 7.30 -6.74 7.09
CA ASN A 136 7.69 -8.08 7.52
C ASN A 136 6.60 -9.12 7.25
N LYS A 137 5.33 -8.80 7.51
CA LYS A 137 4.23 -9.71 7.25
C LYS A 137 4.07 -9.97 5.75
N SER A 138 4.21 -8.94 4.92
CA SER A 138 4.17 -9.06 3.47
C SER A 138 5.29 -9.97 2.96
N LEU A 139 6.52 -9.80 3.45
CA LEU A 139 7.66 -10.68 3.14
C LEU A 139 7.40 -12.13 3.59
N ALA A 140 6.87 -12.32 4.80
CA ALA A 140 6.56 -13.65 5.31
C ALA A 140 5.44 -14.35 4.52
N LEU A 141 4.41 -13.62 4.10
CA LEU A 141 3.35 -14.15 3.23
C LEU A 141 3.88 -14.51 1.85
N HIS A 142 4.76 -13.68 1.28
CA HIS A 142 5.41 -13.95 0.00
C HIS A 142 6.28 -15.21 0.06
N GLU A 143 7.05 -15.40 1.13
CA GLU A 143 7.81 -16.64 1.36
C GLU A 143 6.88 -17.86 1.55
N GLN A 144 5.79 -17.70 2.30
CA GLN A 144 4.82 -18.77 2.55
C GLN A 144 4.08 -19.20 1.28
N PHE A 145 3.77 -18.26 0.39
CA PHE A 145 3.03 -18.49 -0.85
C PHE A 145 3.94 -18.35 -2.08
N ASP A 146 5.13 -18.96 -2.02
CA ASP A 146 6.05 -18.99 -3.16
C ASP A 146 5.37 -19.66 -4.38
N ILE A 147 5.16 -18.87 -5.43
CA ILE A 147 4.53 -19.30 -6.69
C ILE A 147 5.32 -20.43 -7.37
N PHE A 148 6.63 -20.55 -7.10
CA PHE A 148 7.47 -21.62 -7.65
C PHE A 148 7.72 -22.78 -6.69
N GLY A 149 7.01 -22.82 -5.56
CA GLY A 149 7.21 -23.76 -4.45
C GLY A 149 7.91 -25.07 -4.84
N TYR A 150 9.14 -25.24 -4.35
CA TYR A 150 9.98 -26.42 -4.56
C TYR A 150 10.23 -26.81 -6.03
N GLN A 151 11.05 -26.04 -6.75
CA GLN A 151 11.87 -26.62 -7.83
C GLN A 151 13.32 -26.69 -7.36
N THR A 152 13.65 -27.78 -6.68
CA THR A 152 15.02 -28.30 -6.72
C THR A 152 15.28 -28.78 -8.15
N PHE A 153 16.10 -28.05 -8.90
CA PHE A 153 16.77 -28.63 -10.07
C PHE A 153 17.88 -29.57 -9.61
#